data_AF-A0A379D932-F1
#
_entry.id   AF-A0A379D932-F1
#
_cell.length_a   1.000
_cell.length_b   1.000
_cell.length_c   1.000
_cell.angle_alpha   90.00
_cell.angle_beta   90.00
_cell.angle_gamma   90.00
#
_symmetry.space_group_name_H-M   'P 1'
#
loop_
_entity.id
_entity.type
_entity.pdbx_description
1 polymer ?
#
loop_
_entity_poly.entity_id
_entity_poly.type
_entity_poly.pdbx_seq_one_letter_code
_entity_poly.pdbx_strand_id
1 'polypeptide(L)'
;MKGRKIDGEMLQEFINNHFKSNLDFSESVGISYSHLYYILKEWVEISYKTMEKFEKIFSECGENINSFMYPEPLIMNGLEIKQIDVFKEDNLLCSITSKDIILRDDIKVECRPY
;
A
#
# COMPACT_ATOMS: atom_id res chain seq x y z
N MET A 1 8.23 -15.71 -3.88
CA MET A 1 7.43 -14.47 -3.99
C MET A 1 8.06 -13.43 -3.09
N LYS A 2 8.29 -12.22 -3.62
CA LYS A 2 8.76 -11.04 -2.86
C LYS A 2 7.63 -10.62 -1.89
N GLY A 3 7.97 -10.04 -0.74
CA GLY A 3 6.95 -9.52 0.17
C GLY A 3 6.27 -8.28 -0.42
N ARG A 4 5.17 -7.83 0.19
CA ARG A 4 4.52 -6.56 -0.18
C ARG A 4 4.47 -5.63 1.02
N LYS A 5 4.62 -4.33 0.78
CA LYS A 5 4.38 -3.33 1.82
C LYS A 5 2.89 -2.99 1.89
N ILE A 6 2.38 -2.90 3.12
CA ILE A 6 1.07 -2.34 3.42
C ILE A 6 1.24 -0.88 3.84
N ASP A 7 0.24 -0.07 3.51
CA ASP A 7 0.12 1.32 3.95
C ASP A 7 -0.20 1.33 5.46
N GLY A 8 0.74 1.85 6.25
CA GLY A 8 0.68 1.77 7.70
C GLY A 8 -0.45 2.61 8.31
N GLU A 9 -0.76 3.75 7.69
CA GLU A 9 -1.82 4.65 8.14
C GLU A 9 -3.19 4.02 7.86
N MET A 10 -3.42 3.53 6.64
CA MET A 10 -4.66 2.84 6.29
C MET A 10 -4.89 1.60 7.16
N LEU A 11 -3.82 0.83 7.44
CA LEU A 11 -3.92 -0.33 8.34
C LEU A 11 -4.29 0.10 9.76
N GLN A 12 -3.72 1.19 10.28
CA GLN A 12 -4.04 1.68 11.61
C GLN A 12 -5.50 2.15 11.72
N GLU A 13 -6.02 2.82 10.69
CA GLU A 13 -7.43 3.21 10.61
C GLU A 13 -8.35 2.00 10.59
N PHE A 14 -8.03 0.98 9.79
CA PHE A 14 -8.76 -0.29 9.78
C PHE A 14 -8.80 -0.93 11.17
N ILE A 15 -7.65 -0.99 11.86
CA ILE A 15 -7.58 -1.56 13.21
C ILE A 15 -8.49 -0.79 14.17
N ASN A 16 -8.47 0.54 14.12
CA ASN A 16 -9.30 1.39 14.99
C ASN A 16 -10.81 1.22 14.72
N ASN A 17 -11.19 0.91 13.48
CA ASN A 17 -12.59 0.76 13.08
C ASN A 17 -13.16 -0.64 13.42
N HIS A 18 -12.33 -1.68 13.42
CA HIS A 18 -12.80 -3.07 13.52
C HIS A 18 -12.34 -3.81 14.78
N PHE A 19 -11.31 -3.32 15.48
CA PHE A 19 -10.70 -4.00 16.62
C PHE A 19 -10.57 -3.07 17.81
N LYS A 20 -10.45 -3.65 19.01
CA LYS A 20 -10.33 -2.86 20.25
C LYS A 20 -8.97 -2.20 20.40
N SER A 21 -7.93 -2.81 19.85
CA SER A 21 -6.55 -2.34 19.94
C SER A 21 -5.66 -3.05 18.92
N ASN A 22 -4.45 -2.53 18.74
CA ASN A 22 -3.40 -3.19 17.96
C ASN A 22 -3.06 -4.59 18.51
N LEU A 23 -3.16 -4.79 19.83
CA LEU A 23 -2.92 -6.11 20.44
C LEU A 23 -3.99 -7.11 20.02
N ASP A 24 -5.26 -6.73 20.16
CA ASP A 24 -6.44 -7.52 19.75
C ASP A 24 -6.38 -7.91 18.27
N PHE A 25 -6.01 -6.97 17.40
CA PHE A 25 -5.77 -7.26 15.99
C PHE A 25 -4.60 -8.24 15.77
N SER A 26 -3.46 -8.04 16.44
CA SER A 26 -2.29 -8.93 16.29
C SER A 26 -2.60 -10.37 16.70
N GLU A 27 -3.38 -10.55 17.76
CA GLU A 27 -3.84 -11.85 18.24
C GLU A 27 -4.81 -12.50 17.24
N SER A 28 -5.76 -11.73 16.72
CA SER A 28 -6.75 -12.18 15.74
C SER A 28 -6.09 -12.66 14.44
N VAL A 29 -5.09 -11.92 13.94
CA VAL A 29 -4.31 -12.30 12.76
C VAL A 29 -3.34 -13.45 13.06
N GLY A 30 -2.94 -13.64 14.32
CA GLY A 30 -1.95 -14.62 14.73
C GLY A 30 -0.53 -14.21 14.33
N ILE A 31 -0.16 -12.96 14.61
CA ILE A 31 1.21 -12.42 14.51
C ILE A 31 1.64 -11.81 15.84
N SER A 32 2.95 -11.67 16.07
CA SER A 32 3.41 -10.98 17.27
C SER A 32 3.12 -9.47 17.20
N TYR A 33 2.88 -8.86 18.36
CA TYR A 33 2.69 -7.42 18.46
C TYR A 33 3.89 -6.62 17.91
N SER A 34 5.11 -7.10 18.14
CA SER A 34 6.32 -6.51 17.57
C SER A 34 6.36 -6.54 16.04
N HIS A 35 5.85 -7.62 15.45
CA HIS A 35 5.77 -7.73 14.00
C HIS A 35 4.74 -6.76 13.44
N LEU A 36 3.56 -6.66 14.08
CA LEU A 36 2.56 -5.65 13.72
C LEU A 36 3.12 -4.22 13.81
N TYR A 37 3.87 -3.91 14.87
CA TYR A 37 4.51 -2.61 15.03
C TYR A 37 5.42 -2.27 13.84
N TYR A 38 6.26 -3.21 13.38
CA TYR A 38 7.12 -2.97 12.22
C TYR A 38 6.35 -2.85 10.91
N ILE A 39 5.23 -3.55 10.77
CA ILE A 39 4.32 -3.43 9.62
C ILE A 39 3.69 -2.02 9.60
N LEU A 40 3.15 -1.55 10.74
CA LEU A 40 2.55 -0.21 10.86
C LEU A 40 3.55 0.93 10.64
N LYS A 41 4.82 0.71 10.95
CA LYS A 41 5.91 1.65 10.62
C LYS A 41 6.43 1.52 9.19
N GLU A 42 5.88 0.60 8.41
CA GLU A 42 6.28 0.31 7.03
C GLU A 42 7.76 -0.10 6.87
N TRP A 43 8.37 -0.59 7.96
CA TRP A 43 9.79 -0.97 8.00
C TRP A 43 10.03 -2.36 7.43
N VAL A 44 8.98 -3.19 7.32
CA VAL A 44 9.05 -4.55 6.78
C VAL A 44 8.00 -4.77 5.72
N GLU A 45 8.31 -5.65 4.78
CA GLU A 45 7.32 -6.24 3.87
C GLU A 45 6.63 -7.41 4.55
N ILE A 46 5.34 -7.60 4.27
CA ILE A 46 4.63 -8.80 4.72
C ILE A 46 4.87 -9.94 3.72
N SER A 47 5.25 -11.10 4.26
CA SER A 47 5.39 -12.33 3.47
C SER A 47 4.04 -12.82 2.97
N TYR A 48 4.04 -13.67 1.93
CA TYR A 48 2.83 -14.32 1.44
C TYR A 48 2.04 -15.06 2.55
N LYS A 49 2.73 -15.78 3.46
CA LYS A 49 2.06 -16.46 4.59
C LYS A 49 1.40 -15.49 5.57
N THR A 50 2.00 -14.31 5.77
CA THR A 50 1.41 -13.25 6.60
C THR A 50 0.22 -12.63 5.88
N MET A 51 0.33 -12.44 4.56
CA MET A 51 -0.71 -11.90 3.70
C MET A 51 -1.97 -12.77 3.72
N GLU A 52 -1.85 -14.10 3.63
CA GLU A 52 -2.99 -15.02 3.75
C GLU A 52 -3.74 -14.89 5.08
N LYS A 53 -3.01 -14.65 6.19
CA LYS A 53 -3.62 -14.42 7.50
C LYS A 53 -4.40 -13.10 7.56
N PHE A 54 -3.82 -12.03 7.01
CA PHE A 54 -4.50 -10.75 6.90
C PHE A 54 -5.71 -10.86 5.98
N GLU A 55 -5.59 -11.50 4.81
CA GLU A 55 -6.68 -11.64 3.85
C GLU A 55 -7.91 -12.28 4.46
N LYS A 56 -7.71 -13.33 5.27
CA LYS A 56 -8.80 -13.94 6.05
C LYS A 56 -9.50 -12.90 6.94
N ILE A 57 -8.75 -12.19 7.77
CA ILE A 57 -9.31 -11.21 8.72
C ILE A 57 -9.98 -10.04 8.01
N PHE A 58 -9.39 -9.52 6.93
CA PHE A 58 -9.96 -8.43 6.15
C PHE A 58 -11.27 -8.87 5.49
N SER A 59 -11.32 -10.09 4.93
CA SER A 59 -12.52 -10.62 4.32
C SER A 59 -13.67 -10.78 5.32
N GLU A 60 -13.38 -11.15 6.58
CA GLU A 60 -14.36 -11.23 7.67
C GLU A 60 -14.92 -9.85 8.04
N CYS A 61 -14.14 -8.78 7.83
CA CYS A 61 -14.57 -7.38 7.99
C CYS A 61 -15.20 -6.78 6.72
N GLY A 62 -15.32 -7.53 5.63
CA GLY A 62 -15.84 -7.03 4.34
C GLY A 62 -14.86 -6.18 3.53
N GLU A 63 -13.57 -6.22 3.90
CA GLU A 63 -12.50 -5.42 3.28
C GLU A 63 -11.60 -6.28 2.39
N ASN A 64 -10.94 -5.64 1.41
CA ASN A 64 -9.93 -6.28 0.56
C ASN A 64 -8.54 -5.78 0.94
N ILE A 65 -7.68 -6.68 1.43
CA ILE A 65 -6.30 -6.36 1.84
C ILE A 65 -5.50 -5.66 0.72
N ASN A 66 -5.78 -5.95 -0.55
CA ASN A 66 -5.07 -5.33 -1.67
C ASN A 66 -5.30 -3.81 -1.74
N SER A 67 -6.43 -3.30 -1.26
CA SER A 67 -6.72 -1.86 -1.18
C SER A 67 -5.79 -1.13 -0.21
N PHE A 68 -5.17 -1.85 0.72
CA PHE A 68 -4.25 -1.32 1.73
C PHE A 68 -2.79 -1.47 1.31
N MET A 69 -2.51 -2.25 0.26
CA MET A 69 -1.14 -2.47 -0.18
C MET A 69 -0.63 -1.30 -0.99
N TYR A 70 0.68 -1.06 -0.89
CA TYR A 70 1.34 -0.33 -1.95
C TYR A 70 1.25 -1.16 -3.25
N PRO A 71 0.88 -0.53 -4.37
CA PRO A 71 0.96 -1.17 -5.67
C PRO A 71 2.40 -1.51 -5.98
N GLU A 72 2.56 -2.52 -6.83
CA GLU A 72 3.88 -2.89 -7.30
C GLU A 72 4.54 -1.70 -8.01
N PRO A 73 5.85 -1.50 -7.83
CA PRO A 73 6.55 -0.42 -8.47
C PRO A 73 6.46 -0.57 -9.99
N LEU A 74 6.33 0.57 -10.68
CA LEU A 74 6.45 0.61 -12.14
C LEU A 74 7.88 0.21 -12.51
N ILE A 75 8.03 -0.82 -13.34
CA ILE A 75 9.35 -1.22 -13.84
C ILE A 75 9.62 -0.48 -15.14
N MET A 76 10.59 0.45 -15.12
CA MET A 76 11.02 1.18 -16.31
C MET A 76 12.54 1.15 -16.40
N ASN A 77 13.08 0.64 -17.51
CA ASN A 77 14.52 0.50 -17.75
C ASN A 77 15.28 -0.22 -16.61
N GLY A 78 14.63 -1.21 -15.97
CA GLY A 78 15.20 -1.95 -14.85
C GLY A 78 15.16 -1.24 -13.50
N LEU A 79 14.52 -0.06 -13.41
CA LEU A 79 14.32 0.67 -12.16
C LEU A 79 12.92 0.41 -11.60
N GLU A 80 12.82 0.24 -10.28
CA GLU A 80 11.56 0.19 -9.53
C GLU A 80 11.12 1.63 -9.19
N ILE A 81 10.06 2.13 -9.84
CA ILE A 81 9.58 3.51 -9.70
C ILE A 81 8.26 3.54 -8.91
N LYS A 82 8.24 4.28 -7.79
CA LYS A 82 7.02 4.50 -6.98
C LYS A 82 6.13 5.61 -7.54
N GLN A 83 6.73 6.63 -8.14
CA GLN A 83 6.07 7.84 -8.59
C GLN A 83 6.88 8.49 -9.71
N ILE A 84 6.18 9.01 -10.72
CA ILE A 84 6.72 9.82 -11.79
C ILE A 84 6.08 11.19 -11.67
N ASP A 85 6.88 12.19 -11.36
CA ASP A 85 6.45 13.58 -11.35
C ASP A 85 6.89 14.28 -12.63
N VAL A 86 5.94 14.92 -13.29
CA VAL A 86 6.18 15.68 -14.52
C VAL A 86 6.07 17.16 -14.20
N PHE A 87 7.14 17.89 -14.44
CA PHE A 87 7.21 19.33 -14.22
C PHE A 87 7.38 20.09 -15.54
N LYS A 88 6.86 21.32 -15.57
CA LYS A 88 7.26 22.35 -16.53
C LYS A 88 7.87 23.48 -15.74
N GLU A 89 9.18 23.68 -15.92
CA GLU A 89 9.98 24.51 -15.02
C GLU A 89 9.79 24.00 -13.58
N ASP A 90 9.35 24.83 -12.65
CA ASP A 90 9.12 24.46 -11.25
C ASP A 90 7.65 24.10 -10.94
N ASN A 91 6.78 24.04 -11.96
CA ASN A 91 5.37 23.75 -11.78
C ASN A 91 5.08 22.26 -12.00
N LEU A 92 4.61 21.56 -10.95
CA LEU A 92 4.09 20.20 -11.08
C LEU A 92 2.86 20.19 -11.98
N LEU A 93 2.96 19.48 -13.10
CA LEU A 93 1.92 19.36 -14.10
C LEU A 93 1.04 18.13 -13.85
N CYS A 94 1.68 16.99 -13.60
CA CYS A 94 1.01 15.77 -13.18
C CYS A 94 1.95 14.90 -12.34
N SER A 95 1.34 14.04 -11.54
CA SER A 95 2.02 12.98 -10.80
C SER A 95 1.36 11.65 -11.13
N ILE A 96 2.16 10.67 -11.55
CA ILE A 96 1.72 9.32 -11.82
C ILE A 96 2.31 8.47 -10.72
N THR A 97 1.51 8.14 -9.72
CA THR A 97 1.91 7.19 -8.69
C THR A 97 1.56 5.79 -9.14
N SER A 98 2.04 4.78 -8.42
CA SER A 98 1.61 3.41 -8.66
C SER A 98 0.12 3.16 -8.29
N LYS A 99 -0.52 4.06 -7.49
CA LYS A 99 -1.94 3.97 -7.08
C LYS A 99 -2.87 4.78 -8.00
N ASP A 100 -2.51 6.04 -8.20
CA ASP A 100 -3.36 7.08 -8.77
C ASP A 100 -2.62 7.97 -9.77
N ILE A 101 -3.38 8.58 -10.69
CA ILE A 101 -2.92 9.69 -11.55
C ILE A 101 -3.50 10.99 -10.99
N ILE A 102 -2.62 11.92 -10.60
CA ILE A 102 -2.98 13.23 -10.09
C ILE A 102 -2.67 14.27 -11.17
N LEU A 103 -3.69 15.01 -11.62
CA LEU A 103 -3.61 15.91 -12.78
C LEU A 103 -4.00 17.34 -12.39
N ARG A 104 -3.45 18.33 -13.11
CA ARG A 104 -4.05 19.67 -13.25
C ARG A 104 -5.08 19.67 -14.39
N ASP A 105 -6.11 20.51 -14.23
CA ASP A 105 -7.30 20.62 -15.10
C ASP A 105 -6.98 21.18 -16.50
N ASP A 106 -6.19 20.46 -17.28
CA ASP A 106 -5.86 20.76 -18.69
C ASP A 106 -4.96 19.68 -19.33
N ILE A 107 -4.43 18.73 -18.56
CA ILE A 107 -3.43 17.76 -19.03
C ILE A 107 -4.00 16.35 -19.05
N LYS A 108 -3.94 15.70 -20.21
CA LYS A 108 -4.26 14.28 -20.39
C LYS A 108 -2.97 13.45 -20.35
N VAL A 109 -2.89 12.49 -19.44
CA VAL A 109 -1.80 11.51 -19.37
C VAL A 109 -2.24 10.22 -20.08
N GLU A 110 -1.47 9.77 -21.06
CA GLU A 110 -1.66 8.48 -21.74
C GLU A 110 -0.37 7.65 -21.64
N CYS A 111 -0.45 6.50 -20.97
CA CYS A 111 0.64 5.52 -20.97
C CYS A 111 0.51 4.62 -22.19
N ARG A 112 1.44 4.73 -23.16
CA ARG A 112 1.49 3.84 -24.32
C ARG A 112 2.61 2.81 -24.14
N PRO A 113 2.31 1.51 -24.11
CA PRO A 113 3.36 0.49 -24.16
C PRO A 113 4.08 0.54 -25.52
N TYR A 114 5.36 0.18 -25.52
CA TYR A 114 6.17 0.05 -26.73
C TYR A 114 5.87 -1.28 -27.45
#